data_AF-A0A2V0RIY2-F1
#
_entry.id   AF-A0A2V0RIY2-F1
#
_cell.length_a   1.000
_cell.length_b   1.000
_cell.length_c   1.000
_cell.angle_alpha   90.00
_cell.angle_beta   90.00
_cell.angle_gamma   90.00
#
_symmetry.space_group_name_H-M   'P 1'
#
loop_
_entity.id
_entity.type
_entity.pdbx_description
1 polymer ?
#
loop_
_entity_poly.entity_id
_entity_poly.type
_entity_poly.pdbx_seq_one_letter_code
_entity_poly.pdbx_strand_id
1 'polypeptide(L)'
;MPGKLYAMSITRKRNYTGTSFNPRLLEIGDPIKEALRDLNVSKVDTDADADIHGRSWEMACVMAAMGHTGAYSGIVWGYDNGLVIFGPVPGVHIKKKLINNLKTVKNIPSIRVPSR
;
A
#
# COMPACT_ATOMS: atom_id res chain seq x y z
N MET A 1 11.19 -13.96 4.49
CA MET A 1 11.55 -13.54 5.88
C MET A 1 10.41 -12.72 6.48
N PRO A 2 9.75 -13.19 7.55
CA PRO A 2 8.74 -12.39 8.23
C PRO A 2 9.39 -11.19 8.93
N GLY A 3 8.86 -9.98 8.72
CA GLY A 3 9.24 -8.79 9.50
C GLY A 3 9.97 -7.67 8.76
N LYS A 4 10.40 -7.85 7.50
CA LYS A 4 11.01 -6.76 6.72
C LYS A 4 9.97 -5.69 6.36
N LEU A 5 10.39 -4.43 6.47
CA LEU A 5 9.72 -3.29 5.86
C LEU A 5 10.45 -2.91 4.59
N TYR A 6 9.69 -2.42 3.61
CA TYR A 6 10.22 -1.95 2.34
C TYR A 6 9.81 -0.50 2.16
N ALA A 7 10.74 0.34 1.73
CA ALA A 7 10.41 1.68 1.33
C ALA A 7 9.73 1.62 -0.05
N MET A 8 8.60 2.32 -0.16
CA MET A 8 7.84 2.43 -1.39
C MET A 8 7.92 3.87 -1.88
N SER A 9 8.28 4.06 -3.15
CA SER A 9 8.25 5.35 -3.83
C SER A 9 7.05 5.42 -4.75
N ILE A 10 6.41 6.60 -4.80
CA ILE A 10 5.16 6.79 -5.54
C ILE A 10 5.31 8.01 -6.45
N THR A 11 5.08 7.81 -7.75
CA THR A 11 5.06 8.90 -8.73
C THR A 11 3.64 9.15 -9.21
N ARG A 12 3.19 10.41 -9.15
CA ARG A 12 1.90 10.84 -9.70
C ARG A 12 2.08 11.52 -11.05
N LYS A 13 1.20 11.23 -12.00
CA LYS A 13 1.12 11.94 -13.29
C LYS A 13 -0.34 12.24 -13.60
N ARG A 14 -0.59 13.40 -14.19
CA ARG A 14 -1.88 13.73 -14.83
C ARG A 14 -1.82 13.12 -16.23
N ASN A 15 -2.80 12.28 -16.59
CA ASN A 15 -2.90 11.58 -17.88
C ASN A 15 -1.91 10.42 -18.08
N TYR A 16 -2.21 9.27 -17.49
CA TYR A 16 -1.49 8.01 -17.71
C TYR A 16 -2.50 6.87 -17.85
N THR A 17 -2.12 5.79 -18.54
CA THR A 17 -3.03 4.69 -18.91
C THR A 17 -3.21 3.65 -17.80
N GLY A 18 -2.31 3.60 -16.82
CA GLY A 18 -2.39 2.69 -15.68
C GLY A 18 -1.15 2.74 -14.79
N THR A 19 -1.27 2.25 -13.56
CA THR A 19 -0.16 2.24 -12.60
C THR A 19 0.88 1.20 -12.99
N SER A 20 2.12 1.64 -13.22
CA SER A 20 3.28 0.74 -13.36
C SER A 20 3.78 0.33 -11.99
N PHE A 21 4.11 -0.94 -11.82
CA PHE A 21 4.67 -1.50 -10.58
C PHE A 21 6.09 -1.99 -10.82
N ASN A 22 6.95 -1.85 -9.82
CA ASN A 22 8.27 -2.47 -9.85
C ASN A 22 8.14 -4.00 -10.04
N PRO A 23 8.90 -4.62 -10.96
CA PRO A 23 8.82 -6.05 -11.24
C PRO A 23 9.05 -6.97 -10.04
N ARG A 24 9.70 -6.48 -8.98
CA ARG A 24 9.96 -7.20 -7.73
C ARG A 24 8.72 -7.32 -6.83
N LEU A 25 7.62 -6.62 -7.16
CA LEU A 25 6.34 -6.72 -6.46
C LEU A 25 5.49 -7.82 -7.11
N LEU A 26 5.63 -9.06 -6.62
CA LEU A 26 5.10 -10.22 -7.33
C LEU A 26 3.60 -10.47 -7.11
N GLU A 27 3.04 -9.96 -6.01
CA GLU A 27 1.63 -10.16 -5.64
C GLU A 27 0.96 -8.79 -5.50
N ILE A 28 0.21 -8.39 -6.51
CA ILE A 28 -0.49 -7.09 -6.54
C ILE A 28 -1.99 -7.35 -6.66
N GLY A 29 -2.75 -6.99 -5.64
CA GLY A 29 -4.21 -7.11 -5.70
C GLY A 29 -4.85 -6.13 -6.68
N ASP A 30 -5.94 -6.54 -7.31
CA ASP A 30 -6.71 -5.63 -8.17
C ASP A 30 -7.30 -4.42 -7.42
N PRO A 31 -7.79 -4.55 -6.17
CA PRO A 31 -8.30 -3.41 -5.40
C PRO A 31 -7.30 -2.27 -5.20
N ILE A 32 -6.01 -2.58 -5.00
CA ILE A 32 -4.99 -1.52 -4.89
C ILE A 32 -4.75 -0.83 -6.24
N LYS A 33 -4.79 -1.56 -7.37
CA LYS A 33 -4.61 -0.96 -8.70
C LYS A 33 -5.68 0.09 -8.96
N GLU A 34 -6.93 -0.21 -8.61
CA GLU A 34 -8.05 0.72 -8.76
C GLU A 34 -7.91 1.93 -7.83
N ALA A 35 -7.61 1.71 -6.55
CA ALA A 35 -7.40 2.79 -5.60
C ALA A 35 -6.27 3.74 -6.03
N LEU A 36 -5.14 3.19 -6.50
CA LEU A 36 -4.00 3.97 -6.98
C LEU A 36 -4.32 4.73 -8.27
N ARG A 37 -5.12 4.15 -9.16
CA ARG A 37 -5.62 4.82 -10.36
C ARG A 37 -6.36 6.10 -10.00
N ASP A 38 -7.31 6.02 -9.08
CA ASP A 38 -8.13 7.14 -8.63
C ASP A 38 -7.31 8.19 -7.85
N LEU A 39 -6.18 7.80 -7.27
CA LEU A 39 -5.19 8.68 -6.64
C LEU A 39 -4.18 9.30 -7.63
N ASN A 40 -4.34 9.11 -8.95
CA ASN A 40 -3.39 9.51 -10.01
C ASN A 40 -1.97 8.93 -9.84
N VAL A 41 -1.82 7.76 -9.24
CA VAL A 41 -0.52 7.12 -9.08
C VAL A 41 -0.13 6.39 -10.36
N SER A 42 0.86 6.95 -11.04
CA SER A 42 1.39 6.41 -12.30
C SER A 42 2.45 5.33 -12.11
N LYS A 43 3.19 5.36 -10.99
CA LYS A 43 4.26 4.42 -10.70
C LYS A 43 4.32 4.10 -9.20
N VAL A 44 4.49 2.83 -8.87
CA VAL A 44 4.87 2.32 -7.55
C VAL A 44 6.23 1.63 -7.69
N ASP A 45 7.21 2.12 -6.95
CA ASP A 45 8.57 1.64 -7.00
C ASP A 45 9.09 1.23 -5.61
N THR A 46 10.16 0.46 -5.57
CA THR A 46 10.85 0.06 -4.32
C THR A 46 12.35 0.00 -4.57
N ASP A 47 13.12 0.29 -3.53
CA ASP A 47 14.58 0.17 -3.49
C ASP A 47 15.05 -1.24 -3.10
N ALA A 48 14.12 -2.18 -2.89
CA ALA A 48 14.43 -3.52 -2.46
C ALA A 48 15.36 -4.26 -3.43
N ASP A 49 16.41 -4.84 -2.88
CA ASP A 49 17.40 -5.68 -3.56
C ASP A 49 16.96 -7.14 -3.73
N ALA A 50 15.79 -7.50 -3.21
CA ALA A 50 15.14 -8.80 -3.39
C ALA A 50 13.67 -8.68 -3.79
N ASP A 51 13.11 -9.76 -4.30
CA ASP A 51 11.68 -9.88 -4.58
C ASP A 51 10.85 -9.75 -3.30
N ILE A 52 9.77 -8.97 -3.41
CA ILE A 52 8.81 -8.73 -2.33
C ILE A 52 7.61 -9.62 -2.57
N HIS A 53 7.54 -10.68 -1.76
CA HIS A 53 6.38 -11.54 -1.67
C HIS A 53 5.36 -10.98 -0.67
N GLY A 54 4.09 -11.26 -0.93
CA GLY A 54 3.00 -10.77 -0.09
C GLY A 54 2.57 -9.33 -0.36
N ARG A 55 1.38 -9.02 0.15
CA ARG A 55 0.65 -7.76 -0.11
C ARG A 55 0.72 -6.78 1.06
N SER A 56 1.62 -7.01 2.01
CA SER A 56 1.63 -6.26 3.28
C SER A 56 2.06 -4.79 3.19
N TRP A 57 2.53 -4.39 2.01
CA TRP A 57 2.97 -3.05 1.62
C TRP A 57 1.84 -2.19 1.05
N GLU A 58 0.73 -2.80 0.62
CA GLU A 58 -0.35 -2.11 -0.11
C GLU A 58 -0.96 -0.96 0.69
N MET A 59 -1.21 -1.16 1.99
CA MET A 59 -1.71 -0.10 2.88
C MET A 59 -0.74 1.09 2.94
N ALA A 60 0.57 0.84 3.02
CA ALA A 60 1.56 1.92 3.04
C ALA A 60 1.55 2.72 1.73
N CYS A 61 1.39 2.05 0.59
CA CYS A 61 1.28 2.71 -0.70
C CYS A 61 0.05 3.63 -0.76
N VAL A 62 -1.13 3.16 -0.36
CA VAL A 62 -2.34 4.01 -0.35
C VAL A 62 -2.17 5.21 0.57
N MET A 63 -1.68 4.99 1.80
CA MET A 63 -1.51 6.07 2.77
C MET A 63 -0.52 7.13 2.28
N ALA A 64 0.62 6.72 1.70
CA ALA A 64 1.58 7.64 1.09
C ALA A 64 1.01 8.34 -0.15
N ALA A 65 0.23 7.65 -0.98
CA ALA A 65 -0.50 8.23 -2.11
C ALA A 65 -1.62 9.20 -1.67
N MET A 66 -2.00 9.22 -0.40
CA MET A 66 -2.91 10.21 0.18
C MET A 66 -2.16 11.33 0.92
N GLY A 67 -0.82 11.30 0.95
CA GLY A 67 0.01 12.30 1.62
C GLY A 67 0.21 12.03 3.12
N HIS A 68 -0.19 10.85 3.62
CA HIS A 68 0.06 10.47 5.00
C HIS A 68 1.46 9.86 5.15
N THR A 69 2.22 10.36 6.12
CA THR A 69 3.53 9.82 6.49
C THR A 69 3.38 8.79 7.63
N GLY A 70 4.34 7.87 7.74
CA GLY A 70 4.42 6.88 8.83
C GLY A 70 4.55 5.43 8.36
N ALA A 71 4.65 4.52 9.32
CA ALA A 71 4.73 3.09 9.06
C ALA A 71 3.33 2.47 9.05
N TYR A 72 2.97 1.85 7.93
CA TYR A 72 1.68 1.18 7.74
C TYR A 72 1.91 -0.25 7.27
N SER A 73 1.09 -1.19 7.71
CA SER A 73 1.07 -2.54 7.14
C SER A 73 -0.33 -3.13 7.14
N GLY A 74 -0.73 -3.60 5.96
CA GLY A 74 -2.06 -4.07 5.65
C GLY A 74 -2.15 -4.40 4.16
N ILE A 75 -3.10 -5.25 3.79
CA ILE A 75 -3.48 -5.44 2.39
C ILE A 75 -4.61 -4.46 2.04
N VAL A 76 -4.79 -4.14 0.77
CA VAL A 76 -6.03 -3.54 0.27
C VAL A 76 -6.98 -4.67 -0.11
N TRP A 77 -7.98 -4.91 0.73
CA TRP A 77 -8.94 -6.00 0.54
C TRP A 77 -9.99 -5.62 -0.49
N GLY A 78 -10.51 -4.38 -0.42
CA GLY A 78 -11.55 -3.91 -1.30
C GLY A 78 -11.37 -2.45 -1.68
N TYR A 79 -11.93 -2.09 -2.82
CA TYR A 79 -12.06 -0.71 -3.27
C TYR A 79 -13.45 -0.53 -3.90
N ASP A 80 -14.24 0.39 -3.37
CA ASP A 80 -15.58 0.67 -3.89
C ASP A 80 -15.88 2.17 -3.78
N ASN A 81 -16.14 2.82 -4.90
CA ASN A 81 -16.57 4.22 -4.97
C ASN A 81 -15.73 5.18 -4.09
N GLY A 82 -14.41 5.08 -4.19
CA GLY A 82 -13.47 5.89 -3.42
C GLY A 82 -13.18 5.36 -2.01
N LEU A 83 -13.89 4.35 -1.51
CA LEU A 83 -13.62 3.74 -0.20
C LEU A 83 -12.61 2.60 -0.34
N VAL A 84 -11.42 2.78 0.24
CA VAL A 84 -10.40 1.73 0.38
C VAL A 84 -10.66 0.96 1.66
N ILE A 85 -10.78 -0.36 1.57
CA ILE A 85 -10.97 -1.27 2.70
C ILE A 85 -9.67 -2.05 2.92
N PHE A 86 -9.09 -1.95 4.11
CA PHE A 86 -7.86 -2.64 4.46
C PHE A 86 -8.13 -4.00 5.09
N GLY A 87 -7.20 -4.93 4.89
CA GLY A 87 -7.25 -6.27 5.47
C GLY A 87 -6.04 -6.61 6.34
N PRO A 88 -6.15 -7.67 7.16
CA PRO A 88 -5.06 -8.12 8.02
C PRO A 88 -3.90 -8.72 7.20
N VAL A 89 -2.72 -8.72 7.80
CA VAL A 89 -1.52 -9.37 7.26
C VAL A 89 -1.01 -10.40 8.28
N PRO A 90 -0.64 -11.62 7.86
CA PRO A 90 -0.02 -12.60 8.74
C PRO A 90 1.26 -12.06 9.40
N GLY A 91 1.50 -12.42 10.67
CA GLY A 91 2.73 -12.02 11.37
C GLY A 91 2.84 -10.52 11.69
N VAL A 92 1.75 -9.74 11.58
CA VAL A 92 1.77 -8.29 11.90
C VAL A 92 2.18 -8.01 13.34
N HIS A 93 1.91 -8.92 14.27
CA HIS A 93 2.31 -8.81 15.67
C HIS A 93 3.84 -8.80 15.82
N ILE A 94 4.59 -9.50 14.96
CA ILE A 94 6.05 -9.49 14.95
C ILE A 94 6.53 -8.11 14.50
N LYS A 95 5.95 -7.55 13.43
CA LYS A 95 6.27 -6.21 12.95
C LYS A 95 5.99 -5.13 14.00
N LYS A 96 4.90 -5.25 14.76
CA LYS A 96 4.56 -4.31 15.84
C LYS A 96 5.58 -4.30 16.99
N LYS A 97 6.26 -5.42 17.25
CA LYS A 97 7.35 -5.46 18.25
C LYS A 97 8.59 -4.69 17.79
N LEU A 98 8.81 -4.59 16.48
CA LEU A 98 9.97 -3.92 15.89
C LEU A 98 9.71 -2.44 15.60
N ILE A 99 8.46 -2.08 15.30
CA ILE A 99 8.07 -0.73 14.90
C ILE A 99 6.93 -0.25 15.81
N ASN A 100 7.29 0.53 16.82
CA ASN A 100 6.39 0.97 17.88
C ASN A 100 5.17 1.77 17.37
N ASN A 101 5.32 2.48 16.25
CA ASN A 101 4.27 3.32 15.66
C ASN A 101 3.60 2.68 14.43
N LEU A 102 3.71 1.35 14.25
CA LEU A 102 3.12 0.66 13.11
C LEU A 102 1.59 0.69 13.16
N LYS A 103 0.99 1.42 12.21
CA LYS A 103 -0.45 1.45 12.00
C LYS A 103 -0.87 0.28 11.11
N THR A 104 -2.01 -0.31 11.44
CA THR A 104 -2.54 -1.53 10.80
C THR A 104 -4.03 -1.41 10.56
N VAL A 105 -4.65 -2.42 9.95
CA VAL A 105 -6.12 -2.50 9.79
C VAL A 105 -6.89 -2.29 11.11
N LYS A 106 -6.33 -2.67 12.26
CA LYS A 106 -6.95 -2.42 13.57
C LYS A 106 -7.05 -0.93 13.93
N ASN A 107 -6.14 -0.12 13.38
CA ASN A 107 -6.09 1.32 13.62
C ASN A 107 -6.87 2.09 12.55
N ILE A 108 -6.79 1.62 11.30
CA ILE A 108 -7.42 2.25 10.14
C ILE A 108 -8.02 1.10 9.31
N PRO A 109 -9.30 0.74 9.53
CA PRO A 109 -9.93 -0.37 8.81
C PRO A 109 -10.27 0.01 7.37
N SER A 110 -10.53 1.29 7.11
CA SER A 110 -10.85 1.83 5.80
C SER A 110 -10.49 3.31 5.72
N ILE A 111 -10.33 3.83 4.50
CA ILE A 111 -10.12 5.25 4.25
C ILE A 111 -10.78 5.68 2.93
N ARG A 112 -11.35 6.89 2.89
CA ARG A 112 -11.98 7.44 1.68
C ARG A 112 -11.00 8.30 0.91
N VAL A 113 -10.82 7.99 -0.37
CA VAL A 113 -10.09 8.81 -1.34
C VAL A 113 -10.83 10.15 -1.47
N PRO A 114 -10.13 11.29 -1.36
CA PRO A 114 -10.76 12.60 -1.50
C PRO A 114 -11.41 12.74 -2.88
N SER A 115 -12.68 13.13 -2.90
CA SER A 115 -13.37 13.58 -4.10
C SER A 115 -12.58 14.75 -4.71
N ARG A 116 -12.39 14.73 -6.03
CA ARG A 116 -11.77 15.85 -6.75
C ARG A 116 -12.78 16.93 -7.04
#